data_AF-A0A6I1EET1-F1
#
_entry.id   AF-A0A6I1EET1-F1
#
_cell.length_a   1.000
_cell.length_b   1.000
_cell.length_c   1.000
_cell.angle_alpha   90.00
_cell.angle_beta   90.00
_cell.angle_gamma   90.00
#
_symmetry.space_group_name_H-M   'P 1'
#
loop_
_entity.id
_entity.type
_entity.pdbx_description
1 polymer ?
#
loop_
_entity_poly.entity_id
_entity_poly.type
_entity_poly.pdbx_seq_one_letter_code
_entity_poly.pdbx_strand_id
1 'polypeptide(L)'
;MPSHLKKTTSRQKRHSLPSRYRSKKSNSSWSGDQLIYFGLEDVENKLRDIANTIKRTTFEAYTRIGGRTLEELLGGPNIPEQEASQFNIEELKVVLARLGKSGGSAENRITDLIESGKISEKQHGYLRSFLTQLLEVYATGKEQEKAIEDFVSIINSYWENDFDEKSFVFNKENVSTRVENRFTGTTLPLNALSSGEKQIVSIFARLYLNNDKRFIVLIDEPELSLSMDWQQRFLRDILLSPSCDQLIAITHSPFVFDNELDRFAGPLKITNRQQS
;
A
#
# COMPACT_ATOMS: atom_id res chain seq x y z
N MET A 1 42.75 -63.12 -26.75
CA MET A 1 42.80 -62.39 -28.05
C MET A 1 41.46 -62.54 -28.75
N PRO A 2 40.55 -61.56 -28.60
CA PRO A 2 39.53 -61.30 -29.62
C PRO A 2 39.61 -59.85 -30.13
N SER A 3 39.28 -59.72 -31.41
CA SER A 3 38.98 -58.52 -32.18
C SER A 3 37.85 -57.68 -31.57
N HIS A 4 37.87 -56.34 -31.76
CA HIS A 4 36.72 -55.61 -32.31
C HIS A 4 37.07 -54.18 -32.76
N LEU A 5 36.34 -53.79 -33.80
CA LEU A 5 36.58 -52.72 -34.77
C LEU A 5 36.30 -51.30 -34.28
N LYS A 6 36.95 -50.37 -34.99
CA LYS A 6 36.89 -48.91 -34.95
C LYS A 6 35.47 -48.33 -35.11
N LYS A 7 35.21 -47.27 -34.35
CA LYS A 7 34.13 -46.29 -34.53
C LYS A 7 34.41 -45.40 -35.73
N THR A 8 33.41 -45.19 -36.59
CA THR A 8 33.29 -43.99 -37.43
C THR A 8 31.84 -43.50 -37.46
N THR A 9 31.74 -42.18 -37.49
CA THR A 9 30.60 -41.30 -37.24
C THR A 9 29.69 -41.19 -38.47
N SER A 10 28.37 -41.15 -38.28
CA SER A 10 27.46 -40.48 -39.21
C SER A 10 26.31 -39.80 -38.48
N ARG A 11 26.04 -38.57 -38.92
CA ARG A 11 25.24 -37.52 -38.29
C ARG A 11 23.85 -37.56 -38.93
N GLN A 12 22.79 -37.76 -38.15
CA GLN A 12 21.41 -37.57 -38.64
C GLN A 12 20.65 -36.58 -37.75
N LYS A 13 20.19 -35.52 -38.41
CA LYS A 13 19.36 -34.42 -37.90
C LYS A 13 18.06 -34.97 -37.29
N ARG A 14 17.71 -34.52 -36.09
CA ARG A 14 16.32 -34.57 -35.58
C ARG A 14 15.79 -33.15 -35.45
N HIS A 15 14.69 -32.93 -36.15
CA HIS A 15 13.88 -31.72 -36.19
C HIS A 15 13.40 -31.33 -34.78
N SER A 16 13.59 -30.07 -34.42
CA SER A 16 12.97 -29.41 -33.26
C SER A 16 11.52 -29.03 -33.60
N LEU A 17 10.58 -29.46 -32.75
CA LEU A 17 9.21 -28.96 -32.73
C LEU A 17 9.15 -27.64 -31.93
N PRO A 18 8.33 -26.66 -32.32
CA PRO A 18 8.34 -25.35 -31.71
C PRO A 18 7.70 -25.39 -30.31
N SER A 19 8.42 -24.80 -29.35
CA SER A 19 7.94 -24.52 -27.99
C SER A 19 6.65 -23.71 -28.06
N ARG A 20 5.52 -24.31 -27.65
CA ARG A 20 4.28 -23.59 -27.42
C ARG A 20 4.53 -22.55 -26.32
N TYR A 21 4.54 -21.28 -26.73
CA TYR A 21 4.42 -20.12 -25.86
C TYR A 21 3.20 -20.30 -24.95
N ARG A 22 3.45 -20.75 -23.73
CA ARG A 22 2.44 -20.81 -22.67
C ARG A 22 2.29 -19.37 -22.17
N SER A 23 1.24 -18.68 -22.61
CA SER A 23 0.90 -17.35 -22.11
C SER A 23 0.84 -17.39 -20.59
N LYS A 24 1.73 -16.66 -19.92
CA LYS A 24 1.61 -16.37 -18.49
C LYS A 24 0.34 -15.54 -18.32
N LYS A 25 -0.79 -16.19 -18.02
CA LYS A 25 -1.88 -15.53 -17.32
C LYS A 25 -1.30 -15.07 -16.00
N SER A 26 -1.31 -13.76 -15.77
CA SER A 26 -1.02 -13.14 -14.48
C SER A 26 -2.10 -13.58 -13.49
N ASN A 27 -1.92 -14.73 -12.85
CA ASN A 27 -2.60 -14.98 -11.59
C ASN A 27 -2.01 -13.99 -10.58
N SER A 28 -2.81 -13.03 -10.12
CA SER A 28 -2.44 -12.13 -9.04
C SER A 28 -2.05 -12.96 -7.83
N SER A 29 -0.78 -12.90 -7.40
CA SER A 29 -0.25 -13.63 -6.23
C SER A 29 -0.82 -13.12 -4.88
N TRP A 30 -1.79 -12.21 -4.95
CA TRP A 30 -2.55 -11.59 -3.87
C TRP A 30 -3.93 -12.24 -3.62
N SER A 31 -4.20 -13.36 -4.28
CA SER A 31 -5.44 -14.13 -4.08
C SER A 31 -5.32 -14.94 -2.77
N GLY A 32 -6.41 -15.05 -2.02
CA GLY A 32 -6.46 -15.37 -0.58
C GLY A 32 -5.90 -16.72 -0.10
N ASP A 33 -5.39 -17.57 -0.99
CA ASP A 33 -5.00 -18.95 -0.68
C ASP A 33 -3.48 -19.16 -0.55
N GLN A 34 -2.66 -18.11 -0.65
CA GLN A 34 -1.20 -18.22 -0.59
C GLN A 34 -0.60 -17.83 0.76
N LEU A 35 0.31 -18.71 1.24
CA LEU A 35 1.21 -18.48 2.37
C LEU A 35 1.91 -17.12 2.23
N ILE A 36 2.15 -16.47 3.37
CA ILE A 36 2.93 -15.24 3.46
C ILE A 36 4.33 -15.48 2.90
N TYR A 37 4.70 -14.73 1.86
CA TYR A 37 6.03 -14.81 1.24
C TYR A 37 7.00 -13.86 1.95
N PHE A 38 8.06 -14.41 2.55
CA PHE A 38 9.05 -13.64 3.32
C PHE A 38 9.91 -12.67 2.50
N GLY A 39 9.83 -12.70 1.17
CA GLY A 39 10.57 -11.78 0.29
C GLY A 39 9.90 -10.41 0.10
N LEU A 40 8.68 -10.20 0.64
CA LEU A 40 7.89 -8.97 0.53
C LEU A 40 7.63 -8.46 -0.90
N GLU A 41 8.00 -9.22 -1.94
CA GLU A 41 7.73 -8.88 -3.34
C GLU A 41 6.22 -8.78 -3.59
N ASP A 42 5.42 -9.62 -2.91
CA ASP A 42 3.98 -9.48 -2.91
C ASP A 42 3.57 -8.10 -2.38
N VAL A 43 4.07 -7.69 -1.21
CA VAL A 43 3.79 -6.36 -0.60
C VAL A 43 4.18 -5.22 -1.53
N GLU A 44 5.39 -5.25 -2.11
CA GLU A 44 5.83 -4.23 -3.07
C GLU A 44 4.89 -4.15 -4.28
N ASN A 45 4.51 -5.30 -4.84
CA ASN A 45 3.61 -5.36 -5.99
C ASN A 45 2.24 -4.76 -5.65
N LYS A 46 1.67 -5.07 -4.48
CA LYS A 46 0.36 -4.53 -4.07
C LYS A 46 0.38 -3.03 -3.83
N LEU A 47 1.38 -2.53 -3.12
CA LEU A 47 1.55 -1.09 -2.92
C LEU A 47 1.67 -0.37 -4.27
N ARG A 48 2.46 -0.95 -5.19
CA ARG A 48 2.59 -0.43 -6.56
C ARG A 48 1.28 -0.48 -7.34
N ASP A 49 0.49 -1.54 -7.21
CA ASP A 49 -0.79 -1.69 -7.90
C ASP A 49 -1.83 -0.67 -7.41
N ILE A 50 -1.91 -0.45 -6.09
CA ILE A 50 -2.77 0.59 -5.50
C ILE A 50 -2.29 1.97 -5.99
N ALA A 51 -1.00 2.27 -5.89
CA ALA A 51 -0.42 3.53 -6.33
C ALA A 51 -0.70 3.83 -7.81
N ASN A 52 -0.49 2.84 -8.68
CA ASN A 52 -0.76 2.97 -10.11
C ASN A 52 -2.24 3.18 -10.40
N THR A 53 -3.13 2.55 -9.62
CA THR A 53 -4.58 2.72 -9.75
C THR A 53 -4.98 4.15 -9.38
N ILE A 54 -4.51 4.67 -8.25
CA ILE A 54 -4.76 6.06 -7.82
C ILE A 54 -4.23 7.03 -8.88
N LYS A 55 -2.99 6.86 -9.34
CA LYS A 55 -2.38 7.74 -10.36
C LYS A 55 -3.17 7.76 -11.66
N ARG A 56 -3.53 6.60 -12.19
CA ARG A 56 -4.27 6.47 -13.46
C ARG A 56 -5.65 7.11 -13.35
N THR A 57 -6.43 6.74 -12.33
CA THR A 57 -7.80 7.25 -12.14
C THR A 57 -7.82 8.76 -11.93
N THR A 58 -6.90 9.28 -11.12
CA THR A 58 -6.72 10.71 -10.88
C THR A 58 -6.35 11.46 -12.16
N PHE A 59 -5.39 10.94 -12.93
CA PHE A 59 -4.96 11.55 -14.18
C PHE A 59 -6.08 11.60 -15.24
N GLU A 60 -6.83 10.51 -15.40
CA GLU A 60 -7.98 10.44 -16.31
C GLU A 60 -9.09 11.42 -15.91
N ALA A 61 -9.33 11.58 -14.60
CA ALA A 61 -10.31 12.51 -14.08
C ALA A 61 -9.88 13.97 -14.30
N TYR A 62 -8.63 14.33 -14.00
CA TYR A 62 -8.10 15.67 -14.25
C TYR A 62 -8.07 16.04 -15.74
N THR A 63 -7.74 15.08 -16.61
CA THR A 63 -7.81 15.29 -18.07
C THR A 63 -9.22 15.66 -18.52
N ARG A 64 -10.25 14.97 -18.00
CA ARG A 64 -11.66 15.26 -18.29
C ARG A 64 -12.09 16.63 -17.77
N ILE A 65 -11.68 17.00 -16.55
CA ILE A 65 -11.93 18.32 -15.97
C ILE A 65 -11.29 19.40 -16.84
N GLY A 66 -10.04 19.22 -17.26
CA GLY A 66 -9.36 20.17 -18.15
C GLY A 66 -10.11 20.41 -19.45
N GLY A 67 -10.66 19.36 -20.07
CA GLY A 67 -11.51 19.47 -21.26
C GLY A 67 -12.79 20.28 -21.01
N ARG A 68 -13.54 19.95 -19.95
CA ARG A 68 -14.77 20.69 -19.58
C ARG A 68 -14.48 22.15 -19.23
N THR A 69 -13.40 22.41 -18.51
CA THR A 69 -12.98 23.77 -18.14
C THR A 69 -12.67 24.59 -19.39
N LEU A 70 -12.05 23.99 -20.40
CA LEU A 70 -11.80 24.67 -21.68
C LEU A 70 -13.10 24.99 -22.42
N GLU A 71 -14.09 24.09 -22.41
CA GLU A 71 -15.43 24.36 -22.94
C GLU A 71 -16.15 25.48 -22.18
N GLU A 72 -16.08 25.49 -20.84
CA GLU A 72 -16.64 26.54 -19.99
C GLU A 72 -16.01 27.92 -20.25
N LEU A 73 -14.69 27.96 -20.46
CA LEU A 73 -13.97 29.19 -20.81
C LEU A 73 -14.34 29.71 -22.20
N LEU A 74 -14.66 28.81 -23.14
CA LEU A 74 -15.12 29.18 -24.49
C LEU A 74 -16.61 29.59 -24.53
N GLY A 75 -17.43 29.08 -23.60
CA GLY A 75 -18.88 29.25 -23.56
C GLY A 75 -19.41 30.65 -23.21
N GLY A 76 -18.53 31.64 -22.98
CA GLY A 76 -18.92 33.01 -22.64
C GLY A 76 -19.15 33.23 -21.14
N PRO A 77 -19.56 34.43 -20.70
CA PRO A 77 -19.43 34.95 -19.33
C PRO A 77 -20.40 34.36 -18.31
N ASN A 78 -20.85 33.12 -18.50
CA ASN A 78 -21.66 32.41 -17.52
C ASN A 78 -20.74 31.89 -16.41
N ILE A 79 -20.34 32.79 -15.51
CA ILE A 79 -19.51 32.47 -14.36
C ILE A 79 -20.33 31.57 -13.43
N PRO A 80 -19.85 30.36 -13.07
CA PRO A 80 -20.57 29.49 -12.17
C PRO A 80 -20.87 30.20 -10.84
N GLU A 81 -22.16 30.44 -10.56
CA GLU A 81 -22.67 30.82 -9.24
C GLU A 81 -22.59 29.61 -8.30
N GLN A 82 -21.36 29.18 -7.97
CA GLN A 82 -21.15 28.32 -6.83
C GLN A 82 -20.95 29.17 -5.57
N GLU A 83 -21.42 28.68 -4.43
CA GLU A 83 -21.09 29.30 -3.14
C GLU A 83 -19.58 29.17 -2.85
N ALA A 84 -19.08 29.92 -1.88
CA ALA A 84 -17.68 29.81 -1.48
C ALA A 84 -17.44 28.44 -0.83
N SER A 85 -16.92 27.48 -1.61
CA SER A 85 -16.40 26.22 -1.06
C SER A 85 -15.22 26.54 -0.14
N GLN A 86 -15.25 26.02 1.09
CA GLN A 86 -14.08 26.07 1.97
C GLN A 86 -12.99 25.16 1.40
N PHE A 87 -11.88 25.74 0.98
CA PHE A 87 -10.75 24.99 0.42
C PHE A 87 -9.84 24.47 1.53
N ASN A 88 -9.54 23.17 1.51
CA ASN A 88 -8.46 22.61 2.31
C ASN A 88 -7.13 22.83 1.57
N ILE A 89 -6.31 23.76 2.07
CA ILE A 89 -5.05 24.16 1.45
C ILE A 89 -4.09 22.96 1.34
N GLU A 90 -4.03 22.10 2.35
CA GLU A 90 -3.10 20.96 2.36
C GLU A 90 -3.48 19.91 1.30
N GLU A 91 -4.77 19.64 1.14
CA GLU A 91 -5.24 18.76 0.06
C GLU A 91 -4.97 19.37 -1.31
N LEU A 92 -5.15 20.69 -1.44
CA LEU A 92 -4.91 21.37 -2.69
C LEU A 92 -3.42 21.34 -3.08
N LYS A 93 -2.51 21.50 -2.12
CA LYS A 93 -1.07 21.34 -2.36
C LYS A 93 -0.74 19.95 -2.91
N VAL A 94 -1.32 18.89 -2.33
CA VAL A 94 -1.15 17.52 -2.84
C VAL A 94 -1.65 17.40 -4.28
N VAL A 95 -2.83 17.95 -4.59
CA VAL A 95 -3.41 17.90 -5.93
C VAL A 95 -2.56 18.68 -6.94
N LEU A 96 -2.11 19.88 -6.58
CA LEU A 96 -1.24 20.70 -7.43
C LEU A 96 0.13 20.03 -7.63
N ALA A 97 0.67 19.36 -6.61
CA ALA A 97 1.88 18.59 -6.72
C ALA A 97 1.73 17.41 -7.70
N ARG A 98 0.60 16.69 -7.67
CA ARG A 98 0.27 15.63 -8.65
C ARG A 98 0.17 16.13 -10.08
N LEU A 99 -0.22 17.40 -10.27
CA LEU A 99 -0.28 18.07 -11.57
C LEU A 99 1.09 18.64 -12.00
N GLY A 100 2.15 18.43 -11.22
CA GLY A 100 3.48 18.97 -11.50
C GLY A 100 3.60 20.48 -11.28
N LYS A 101 2.76 21.06 -10.40
CA LYS A 101 2.75 22.48 -10.05
C LYS A 101 3.29 22.77 -8.64
N SER A 102 3.80 21.75 -7.95
CA SER A 102 4.42 21.87 -6.62
C SER A 102 5.46 23.00 -6.56
N GLY A 103 5.37 23.86 -5.56
CA GLY A 103 6.33 24.94 -5.28
C GLY A 103 6.38 26.02 -6.37
N GLY A 104 5.39 26.06 -7.27
CA GLY A 104 5.35 27.00 -8.39
C GLY A 104 4.60 28.30 -8.07
N SER A 105 4.76 29.30 -8.94
CA SER A 105 4.02 30.57 -8.84
C SER A 105 2.50 30.39 -8.82
N ALA A 106 1.98 29.36 -9.50
CA ALA A 106 0.56 29.03 -9.50
C ALA A 106 0.07 28.60 -8.10
N GLU A 107 0.79 27.70 -7.43
CA GLU A 107 0.45 27.23 -6.08
C GLU A 107 0.46 28.37 -5.07
N ASN A 108 1.52 29.19 -5.05
CA ASN A 108 1.62 30.33 -4.14
C ASN A 108 0.46 31.31 -4.36
N ARG A 109 0.18 31.67 -5.62
CA ARG A 109 -0.89 32.61 -5.95
C ARG A 109 -2.28 32.06 -5.61
N ILE A 110 -2.51 30.77 -5.80
CA ILE A 110 -3.77 30.12 -5.40
C ILE A 110 -3.90 30.11 -3.88
N THR A 111 -2.83 29.80 -3.16
CA THR A 111 -2.79 29.84 -1.68
C THR A 111 -3.08 31.25 -1.17
N ASP A 112 -2.42 32.27 -1.71
CA ASP A 112 -2.66 33.68 -1.37
C ASP A 112 -4.12 34.09 -1.61
N LEU A 113 -4.72 33.65 -2.72
CA LEU A 113 -6.13 33.95 -3.05
C LEU A 113 -7.10 33.29 -2.06
N ILE A 114 -6.80 32.08 -1.59
CA ILE A 114 -7.61 31.36 -0.61
C ILE A 114 -7.48 32.02 0.77
N GLU A 115 -6.26 32.27 1.23
CA GLU A 115 -5.99 32.87 2.54
C GLU A 115 -6.52 34.30 2.66
N SER A 116 -6.40 35.09 1.58
CA SER A 116 -6.94 36.46 1.55
C SER A 116 -8.46 36.52 1.34
N GLY A 117 -9.14 35.38 1.10
CA GLY A 117 -10.57 35.30 0.80
C GLY A 117 -10.98 35.81 -0.58
N LYS A 118 -10.03 36.37 -1.35
CA LYS A 118 -10.26 36.92 -2.70
C LYS A 118 -10.70 35.88 -3.71
N ILE A 119 -10.44 34.59 -3.46
CA ILE A 119 -10.94 33.47 -4.28
C ILE A 119 -12.47 33.48 -4.45
N SER A 120 -13.19 34.15 -3.54
CA SER A 120 -14.66 34.28 -3.59
C SER A 120 -15.15 35.40 -4.52
N GLU A 121 -14.26 36.26 -5.02
CA GLU A 121 -14.61 37.32 -5.97
C GLU A 121 -15.08 36.74 -7.31
N LYS A 122 -16.07 37.39 -7.94
CA LYS A 122 -16.68 36.91 -9.20
C LYS A 122 -15.66 36.62 -10.31
N GLN A 123 -14.59 37.41 -10.40
CA GLN A 123 -13.52 37.24 -11.40
C GLN A 123 -12.78 35.90 -11.29
N HIS A 124 -12.83 35.24 -10.12
CA HIS A 124 -12.20 33.95 -9.86
C HIS A 124 -13.18 32.77 -9.93
N GLY A 125 -14.43 32.97 -10.38
CA GLY A 125 -15.46 31.92 -10.37
C GLY A 125 -15.07 30.65 -11.15
N TYR A 126 -14.44 30.78 -12.33
CA TYR A 126 -13.94 29.63 -13.08
C TYR A 126 -12.80 28.89 -12.36
N LEU A 127 -11.86 29.64 -11.77
CA LEU A 127 -10.78 29.04 -10.98
C LEU A 127 -11.36 28.28 -9.78
N ARG A 128 -12.31 28.88 -9.07
CA ARG A 128 -13.00 28.25 -7.94
C ARG A 128 -13.73 26.96 -8.35
N SER A 129 -14.48 26.99 -9.46
CA SER A 129 -15.13 25.80 -10.04
C SER A 129 -14.10 24.71 -10.35
N PHE A 130 -13.02 25.07 -11.03
CA PHE A 130 -11.95 24.15 -11.38
C PHE A 130 -11.29 23.52 -10.15
N LEU A 131 -10.90 24.32 -9.15
CA LEU A 131 -10.29 23.81 -7.91
C LEU A 131 -11.25 22.91 -7.12
N THR A 132 -12.55 23.22 -7.14
CA THR A 132 -13.58 22.38 -6.50
C THR A 132 -13.65 21.01 -7.18
N GLN A 133 -13.74 20.98 -8.51
CA GLN A 133 -13.76 19.72 -9.28
C GLN A 133 -12.48 18.89 -9.04
N LEU A 134 -11.32 19.53 -8.93
CA LEU A 134 -10.06 18.86 -8.63
C LEU A 134 -10.10 18.20 -7.23
N LEU A 135 -10.62 18.89 -6.22
CA LEU A 135 -10.74 18.34 -4.86
C LEU A 135 -11.79 17.23 -4.77
N GLU A 136 -12.89 17.32 -5.51
CA GLU A 136 -13.87 16.24 -5.62
C GLU A 136 -13.25 14.95 -6.15
N VAL A 137 -12.42 15.05 -7.19
CA VAL A 137 -11.66 13.91 -7.71
C VAL A 137 -10.67 13.39 -6.68
N TYR A 138 -9.93 14.27 -6.01
CA TYR A 138 -9.01 13.86 -4.94
C TYR A 138 -9.73 13.09 -3.83
N ALA A 139 -10.94 13.52 -3.46
CA ALA A 139 -11.76 12.84 -2.46
C ALA A 139 -12.08 11.38 -2.81
N THR A 140 -12.20 11.04 -4.10
CA THR A 140 -12.48 9.65 -4.53
C THR A 140 -11.33 8.67 -4.23
N GLY A 141 -10.09 9.15 -4.17
CA GLY A 141 -8.90 8.33 -3.87
C GLY A 141 -8.56 8.23 -2.38
N LYS A 142 -9.20 9.05 -1.52
CA LYS A 142 -8.83 9.20 -0.10
C LYS A 142 -8.92 7.91 0.69
N GLU A 143 -9.86 7.02 0.38
CA GLU A 143 -9.99 5.76 1.11
C GLU A 143 -8.76 4.85 0.92
N GLN A 144 -8.26 4.75 -0.32
CA GLN A 144 -7.08 3.95 -0.63
C GLN A 144 -5.80 4.59 -0.08
N GLU A 145 -5.70 5.93 -0.11
CA GLU A 145 -4.59 6.65 0.51
C GLU A 145 -4.58 6.46 2.03
N LYS A 146 -5.75 6.56 2.66
CA LYS A 146 -5.90 6.32 4.09
C LYS A 146 -5.50 4.91 4.48
N ALA A 147 -5.85 3.90 3.69
CA ALA A 147 -5.42 2.52 3.92
C ALA A 147 -3.88 2.38 3.92
N ILE A 148 -3.19 3.09 3.02
CA ILE A 148 -1.73 3.13 2.98
C ILE A 148 -1.17 3.90 4.18
N GLU A 149 -1.78 5.02 4.57
CA GLU A 149 -1.38 5.81 5.74
C GLU A 149 -1.51 5.01 7.03
N ASP A 150 -2.65 4.36 7.23
CA ASP A 150 -2.92 3.52 8.39
C ASP A 150 -1.96 2.31 8.43
N PHE A 151 -1.69 1.70 7.26
CA PHE A 151 -0.65 0.67 7.11
C PHE A 151 0.73 1.18 7.50
N VAL A 152 1.18 2.32 6.96
CA VAL A 152 2.49 2.90 7.27
C VAL A 152 2.59 3.29 8.75
N SER A 153 1.50 3.82 9.31
CA SER A 153 1.42 4.20 10.73
C SER A 153 1.57 2.99 11.63
N ILE A 154 0.87 1.88 11.37
CA ILE A 154 0.99 0.69 12.21
C ILE A 154 2.42 0.13 12.14
N ILE A 155 3.04 0.06 10.95
CA ILE A 155 4.44 -0.41 10.84
C ILE A 155 5.40 0.47 11.61
N ASN A 156 5.31 1.79 11.43
CA ASN A 156 6.20 2.72 12.12
C ASN A 156 6.05 2.66 13.64
N SER A 157 4.88 2.29 14.16
CA SER A 157 4.70 2.10 15.60
C SER A 157 5.50 0.94 16.19
N TYR A 158 6.02 0.03 15.36
CA TYR A 158 7.00 -0.99 15.77
C TYR A 158 8.44 -0.45 15.67
N TRP A 159 8.70 0.61 14.89
CA TRP A 159 10.00 1.23 14.68
C TRP A 159 10.15 2.58 15.42
N GLU A 160 9.39 2.77 16.50
CA GLU A 160 9.27 4.03 17.22
C GLU A 160 10.41 4.29 18.21
N ASN A 161 11.36 3.36 18.39
CA ASN A 161 12.46 3.58 19.32
C ASN A 161 13.47 4.59 18.76
N ASP A 162 14.06 5.41 19.63
CA ASP A 162 15.05 6.45 19.25
C ASP A 162 16.28 5.89 18.52
N PHE A 163 16.53 4.58 18.63
CA PHE A 163 17.63 3.87 18.00
C PHE A 163 17.24 3.15 16.70
N ASP A 164 15.96 3.09 16.37
CA ASP A 164 15.50 2.46 15.14
C ASP A 164 15.85 3.34 13.94
N GLU A 165 16.74 2.82 13.10
CA GLU A 165 17.22 3.55 11.93
C GLU A 165 16.18 3.62 10.81
N LYS A 166 15.12 2.81 10.84
CA LYS A 166 14.21 2.63 9.68
C LYS A 166 12.92 3.41 9.85
N SER A 167 12.40 3.94 8.73
CA SER A 167 11.08 4.56 8.64
C SER A 167 10.37 4.10 7.40
N PHE A 168 9.08 3.76 7.51
CA PHE A 168 8.21 3.57 6.36
C PHE A 168 7.56 4.91 6.05
N VAL A 169 7.73 5.40 4.82
CA VAL A 169 7.20 6.68 4.38
C VAL A 169 6.22 6.49 3.25
N PHE A 170 5.08 7.17 3.35
CA PHE A 170 4.14 7.37 2.26
C PHE A 170 4.18 8.83 1.80
N ASN A 171 4.47 9.05 0.52
CA ASN A 171 4.42 10.35 -0.11
C ASN A 171 3.11 10.49 -0.90
N LYS A 172 2.23 11.37 -0.42
CA LYS A 172 0.91 11.63 -1.03
C LYS A 172 1.01 12.35 -2.37
N GLU A 173 2.01 13.19 -2.58
CA GLU A 173 2.18 13.99 -3.80
C GLU A 173 2.45 13.10 -5.02
N ASN A 174 3.29 12.08 -4.85
CA ASN A 174 3.64 11.16 -5.92
C ASN A 174 3.06 9.75 -5.73
N VAL A 175 2.18 9.56 -4.73
CA VAL A 175 1.54 8.30 -4.35
C VAL A 175 2.56 7.16 -4.40
N SER A 176 3.56 7.24 -3.53
CA SER A 176 4.61 6.22 -3.45
C SER A 176 4.97 5.93 -2.00
N THR A 177 5.42 4.71 -1.78
CA THR A 177 5.81 4.21 -0.47
C THR A 177 7.26 3.73 -0.54
N ARG A 178 8.04 4.00 0.50
CA ARG A 178 9.42 3.51 0.61
C ARG A 178 9.80 3.29 2.07
N VAL A 179 10.78 2.43 2.29
CA VAL A 179 11.51 2.40 3.56
C VAL A 179 12.76 3.25 3.38
N GLU A 180 13.09 4.06 4.38
CA GLU A 180 14.30 4.87 4.40
C GLU A 180 15.02 4.78 5.75
N ASN A 181 16.31 5.04 5.73
CA ASN A 181 17.07 5.22 6.95
C ASN A 181 16.86 6.66 7.45
N ARG A 182 16.37 6.84 8.68
CA ARG A 182 16.04 8.13 9.30
C ARG A 182 17.25 9.04 9.47
N PHE A 183 18.43 8.47 9.67
CA PHE A 183 19.66 9.23 9.92
C PHE A 183 20.32 9.72 8.63
N THR A 184 20.24 8.93 7.56
CA THR A 184 20.90 9.24 6.29
C THR A 184 19.94 9.70 5.18
N GLY A 185 18.64 9.47 5.33
CA GLY A 185 17.62 9.67 4.31
C GLY A 185 17.70 8.66 3.15
N THR A 186 18.55 7.64 3.22
CA THR A 186 18.75 6.70 2.11
C THR A 186 17.61 5.71 2.03
N THR A 187 17.07 5.49 0.83
CA THR A 187 16.05 4.47 0.58
C THR A 187 16.62 3.07 0.75
N LEU A 188 15.88 2.21 1.43
CA LEU A 188 16.21 0.80 1.68
C LEU A 188 15.21 -0.10 0.94
N PRO A 189 15.67 -1.18 0.29
CA PRO A 189 14.76 -2.18 -0.26
C PRO A 189 14.05 -2.94 0.87
N LEU A 190 12.81 -3.40 0.67
CA LEU A 190 12.09 -4.16 1.70
C LEU A 190 12.82 -5.46 2.09
N ASN A 191 13.62 -6.01 1.17
CA ASN A 191 14.47 -7.16 1.46
C ASN A 191 15.58 -6.90 2.50
N ALA A 192 15.94 -5.64 2.76
CA ALA A 192 16.91 -5.28 3.81
C ALA A 192 16.31 -5.33 5.23
N LEU A 193 15.00 -5.52 5.35
CA LEU A 193 14.33 -5.67 6.64
C LEU A 193 14.75 -6.98 7.34
N SER A 194 14.78 -6.94 8.67
CA SER A 194 14.98 -8.12 9.53
C SER A 194 13.82 -9.12 9.36
N SER A 195 13.99 -10.37 9.79
CA SER A 195 12.91 -11.37 9.69
C SER A 195 11.65 -10.96 10.46
N GLY A 196 11.81 -10.39 11.66
CA GLY A 196 10.70 -9.88 12.46
C GLY A 196 9.99 -8.69 11.80
N GLU A 197 10.76 -7.74 11.25
CA GLU A 197 10.22 -6.60 10.48
C GLU A 197 9.44 -7.09 9.25
N LYS A 198 9.97 -8.07 8.52
CA LYS A 198 9.30 -8.67 7.36
C LYS A 198 7.97 -9.34 7.74
N GLN A 199 7.95 -10.05 8.87
CA GLN A 199 6.74 -10.67 9.38
C GLN A 199 5.66 -9.63 9.69
N ILE A 200 6.01 -8.56 10.41
CA ILE A 200 5.12 -7.43 10.72
C ILE A 200 4.59 -6.80 9.42
N VAL A 201 5.50 -6.42 8.50
CA VAL A 201 5.13 -5.79 7.22
C VAL A 201 4.19 -6.68 6.41
N SER A 202 4.46 -7.97 6.31
CA SER A 202 3.64 -8.86 5.48
C SER A 202 2.24 -9.06 6.02
N ILE A 203 2.09 -9.24 7.34
CA ILE A 203 0.79 -9.45 7.98
C ILE A 203 -0.05 -8.18 7.88
N PHE A 204 0.50 -7.03 8.30
CA PHE A 204 -0.25 -5.78 8.25
C PHE A 204 -0.54 -5.31 6.82
N ALA A 205 0.30 -5.62 5.84
CA ALA A 205 -0.02 -5.35 4.44
C ALA A 205 -1.29 -6.08 3.99
N ARG A 206 -1.52 -7.32 4.45
CA ARG A 206 -2.76 -8.05 4.13
C ARG A 206 -3.97 -7.48 4.84
N LEU A 207 -3.81 -7.08 6.10
CA LEU A 207 -4.90 -6.61 6.95
C LEU A 207 -5.31 -5.16 6.66
N TYR A 208 -4.41 -4.31 6.17
CA TYR A 208 -4.68 -2.90 5.89
C TYR A 208 -4.86 -2.57 4.41
N LEU A 209 -4.26 -3.34 3.47
CA LEU A 209 -4.31 -3.00 2.03
C LEU A 209 -5.39 -3.77 1.25
N ASN A 210 -6.26 -4.52 1.92
CA ASN A 210 -7.38 -5.27 1.33
C ASN A 210 -8.71 -4.91 2.00
N ASN A 211 -9.12 -3.65 1.93
CA ASN A 211 -10.35 -3.13 2.57
C ASN A 211 -11.64 -3.87 2.13
N ASP A 212 -11.62 -4.57 1.01
CA ASP A 212 -12.75 -5.34 0.48
C ASP A 212 -12.85 -6.77 1.03
N LYS A 213 -11.90 -7.20 1.86
CA LYS A 213 -11.82 -8.56 2.39
C LYS A 213 -11.79 -8.57 3.90
N ARG A 214 -12.27 -9.67 4.47
CA ARG A 214 -12.18 -9.96 5.90
C ARG A 214 -11.45 -11.28 6.09
N PHE A 215 -10.66 -11.38 7.15
CA PHE A 215 -9.75 -12.51 7.40
C PHE A 215 -10.02 -13.15 8.75
N ILE A 216 -10.03 -14.48 8.75
CA ILE A 216 -9.71 -15.28 9.94
C ILE A 216 -8.20 -15.50 9.91
N VAL A 217 -7.51 -15.01 10.94
CA VAL A 217 -6.06 -15.05 11.05
C VAL A 217 -5.68 -16.24 11.94
N LEU A 218 -4.92 -17.17 11.36
CA LEU A 218 -4.36 -18.33 12.05
C LEU A 218 -2.84 -18.16 12.11
N ILE A 219 -2.26 -18.12 13.31
CA ILE A 219 -0.82 -17.94 13.50
C ILE A 219 -0.29 -19.00 14.46
N ASP A 220 0.84 -19.60 14.08
CA ASP A 220 1.61 -20.52 14.91
C ASP A 220 2.95 -19.85 15.24
N GLU A 221 3.31 -19.84 16.52
CA GLU A 221 4.51 -19.20 17.07
C GLU A 221 4.68 -17.73 16.62
N PRO A 222 3.70 -16.84 16.92
CA PRO A 222 3.74 -15.42 16.54
C PRO A 222 4.98 -14.68 17.06
N GLU A 223 5.62 -15.16 18.12
CA GLU A 223 6.79 -14.57 18.78
C GLU A 223 8.11 -14.72 18.01
N LEU A 224 8.16 -15.62 17.02
CA LEU A 224 9.41 -15.92 16.33
C LEU A 224 9.99 -14.68 15.67
N SER A 225 11.27 -14.39 15.95
CA SER A 225 12.00 -13.23 15.44
C SER A 225 11.51 -11.85 15.93
N LEU A 226 10.57 -11.78 16.88
CA LEU A 226 10.09 -10.51 17.45
C LEU A 226 10.79 -10.18 18.79
N SER A 227 11.04 -8.88 19.02
CA SER A 227 11.46 -8.38 20.34
C SER A 227 10.35 -8.57 21.38
N MET A 228 10.70 -8.54 22.67
CA MET A 228 9.72 -8.71 23.76
C MET A 228 8.62 -7.63 23.72
N ASP A 229 8.99 -6.37 23.45
CA ASP A 229 8.04 -5.26 23.36
C ASP A 229 7.06 -5.46 22.19
N TRP A 230 7.53 -5.97 21.06
CA TRP A 230 6.68 -6.26 19.91
C TRP A 230 5.75 -7.43 20.19
N GLN A 231 6.24 -8.48 20.85
CA GLN A 231 5.42 -9.66 21.23
C GLN A 231 4.19 -9.23 22.03
N GLN A 232 4.35 -8.35 23.02
CA GLN A 232 3.27 -7.89 23.90
C GLN A 232 2.10 -7.18 23.20
N ARG A 233 2.29 -6.66 21.99
CA ARG A 233 1.24 -5.93 21.25
C ARG A 233 0.85 -6.56 19.92
N PHE A 234 1.65 -7.50 19.40
CA PHE A 234 1.51 -8.00 18.04
C PHE A 234 0.14 -8.63 17.75
N LEU A 235 -0.30 -9.56 18.59
CA LEU A 235 -1.61 -10.22 18.43
C LEU A 235 -2.78 -9.24 18.62
N ARG A 236 -2.63 -8.30 19.55
CA ARG A 236 -3.62 -7.25 19.81
C ARG A 236 -3.79 -6.35 18.59
N ASP A 237 -2.70 -5.88 18.01
CA ASP A 237 -2.73 -5.00 16.85
C ASP A 237 -3.27 -5.73 15.60
N ILE A 238 -2.99 -7.01 15.44
CA ILE A 238 -3.61 -7.87 14.41
C ILE A 238 -5.13 -7.93 14.60
N LEU A 239 -5.59 -8.18 15.82
CA LEU A 239 -7.02 -8.25 16.14
C LEU A 239 -7.74 -6.91 15.89
N LEU A 240 -7.07 -5.78 16.16
CA LEU A 240 -7.61 -4.43 15.94
C LEU A 240 -7.52 -3.95 14.48
N SER A 241 -6.84 -4.71 13.61
CA SER A 241 -6.67 -4.32 12.20
C SER A 241 -8.00 -4.34 11.44
N PRO A 242 -8.21 -3.46 10.45
CA PRO A 242 -9.52 -3.22 9.85
C PRO A 242 -10.12 -4.44 9.15
N SER A 243 -9.29 -5.35 8.64
CA SER A 243 -9.74 -6.55 7.91
C SER A 243 -9.71 -7.82 8.75
N CYS A 244 -9.42 -7.77 10.05
CA CYS A 244 -9.39 -8.94 10.93
C CYS A 244 -10.78 -9.20 11.53
N ASP A 245 -11.35 -10.38 11.28
CA ASP A 245 -12.61 -10.83 11.89
C ASP A 245 -12.39 -11.72 13.11
N GLN A 246 -11.35 -12.55 13.07
CA GLN A 246 -11.05 -13.51 14.11
C GLN A 246 -9.55 -13.81 14.11
N LEU A 247 -8.99 -13.97 15.31
CA LEU A 247 -7.60 -14.36 15.51
C LEU A 247 -7.54 -15.66 16.33
N ILE A 248 -6.79 -16.63 15.83
CA ILE A 248 -6.43 -17.86 16.53
C ILE A 248 -4.90 -17.95 16.50
N ALA A 249 -4.29 -17.98 17.68
CA ALA A 249 -2.85 -18.07 17.83
C ALA A 249 -2.47 -19.29 18.68
N ILE A 250 -1.40 -19.97 18.29
CA ILE A 250 -0.71 -20.99 19.08
C ILE A 250 0.68 -20.44 19.38
N THR A 251 1.10 -20.50 20.64
CA THR A 251 2.32 -19.83 21.14
C THR A 251 2.89 -20.59 22.32
N HIS A 252 4.21 -20.57 22.46
CA HIS A 252 4.91 -20.98 23.68
C HIS A 252 5.28 -19.79 24.57
N SER A 253 5.30 -18.58 24.01
CA SER A 253 5.57 -17.33 24.71
C SER A 253 4.34 -16.84 25.47
N PRO A 254 4.44 -16.61 26.80
CA PRO A 254 3.36 -15.97 27.56
C PRO A 254 3.23 -14.47 27.23
N PHE A 255 4.28 -13.85 26.68
CA PHE A 255 4.32 -12.42 26.45
C PHE A 255 3.34 -11.96 25.36
N VAL A 256 3.00 -12.81 24.39
CA VAL A 256 2.15 -12.42 23.26
C VAL A 256 0.69 -12.15 23.64
N PHE A 257 0.27 -12.61 24.82
CA PHE A 257 -1.08 -12.40 25.36
C PHE A 257 -1.06 -11.76 26.76
N ASP A 258 0.09 -11.26 27.23
CA ASP A 258 0.24 -10.54 28.50
C ASP A 258 -0.33 -9.11 28.40
N ASN A 259 -1.63 -9.03 28.10
CA ASN A 259 -2.42 -7.83 27.85
C ASN A 259 -3.92 -8.18 27.97
N GLU A 260 -4.83 -7.42 27.34
CA GLU A 260 -6.27 -7.72 27.38
C GLU A 260 -6.69 -9.06 26.74
N LEU A 261 -5.76 -9.74 26.06
CA LEU A 261 -5.94 -11.06 25.45
C LEU A 261 -5.80 -12.21 26.44
N ASP A 262 -5.22 -11.98 27.63
CA ASP A 262 -5.00 -13.02 28.65
C ASP A 262 -6.28 -13.80 28.99
N ARG A 263 -7.42 -13.10 29.08
CA ARG A 263 -8.75 -13.71 29.31
C ARG A 263 -9.21 -14.69 28.22
N PHE A 264 -8.62 -14.64 27.03
CA PHE A 264 -8.90 -15.54 25.92
C PHE A 264 -7.83 -16.64 25.79
N ALA A 265 -6.72 -16.53 26.53
CA ALA A 265 -5.65 -17.51 26.53
C ALA A 265 -6.03 -18.72 27.39
N GLY A 266 -5.65 -19.91 26.91
CA GLY A 266 -5.91 -21.14 27.63
C GLY A 266 -5.04 -22.29 27.15
N PRO A 267 -4.79 -23.30 27.99
CA PRO A 267 -3.98 -24.44 27.60
C PRO A 267 -4.72 -25.27 26.54
N LEU A 268 -4.00 -25.67 25.50
CA LEU A 268 -4.51 -26.62 24.52
C LEU A 268 -4.60 -28.02 25.15
N LYS A 269 -5.82 -28.47 25.46
CA LYS A 269 -6.06 -29.80 26.05
C LYS A 269 -6.15 -30.86 24.95
N ILE A 270 -5.14 -31.70 24.85
CA ILE A 270 -5.13 -32.85 23.92
C ILE A 270 -5.61 -34.10 24.67
N THR A 271 -6.67 -34.75 24.16
CA THR A 271 -7.13 -36.05 24.67
C THR A 271 -6.98 -37.13 23.59
N ASN A 272 -6.16 -38.14 23.87
CA ASN A 272 -6.07 -39.32 23.01
C ASN A 272 -7.20 -40.27 23.37
N ARG A 273 -8.21 -40.39 22.49
CA ARG A 273 -9.12 -41.54 22.56
C ARG A 273 -8.36 -42.76 22.03
N GLN A 274 -7.78 -43.54 22.94
CA GLN A 274 -7.34 -44.88 22.56
C GLN A 274 -8.59 -45.68 22.17
N GLN A 275 -8.70 -46.02 20.89
CA GLN A 275 -9.66 -47.01 20.41
C GLN A 275 -9.21 -48.35 20.99
N SER A 276 -10.04 -48.89 21.88
CA SER A 276 -9.93 -50.25 22.41
C SER A 276 -10.45 -51.25 21.38
#